data_AF-X1BUQ0-F1
#
_entry.id   AF-X1BUQ0-F1
#
_cell.length_a   1.000
_cell.length_b   1.000
_cell.length_c   1.000
_cell.angle_alpha   90.00
_cell.angle_beta   90.00
_cell.angle_gamma   90.00
#
_symmetry.space_group_name_H-M   'P 1'
#
loop_
_entity.id
_entity.type
_entity.pdbx_description
1 polymer ?
#
loop_
_entity_poly.entity_id
_entity_poly.type
_entity_poly.pdbx_seq_one_letter_code
_entity_poly.pdbx_strand_id
1 'polypeptide(L)'
;MANKLLKKEGYGELVLVDNGLSSLVKSDLDIKKLHIYNLTPSGVDKSKGIKLDKEIRNFNTGNCIALGDSLEDLKMAGEVKYFFLMRNALEHKEMILGGLNKYDNVYVT
;
A
#
# COMPACT_ATOMS: atom_id res chain seq x y z
N MET A 1 -9.72 12.87 -8.49
CA MET A 1 -9.99 13.55 -9.78
C MET A 1 -9.41 12.75 -10.95
N ALA A 2 -8.15 12.27 -10.85
CA ALA A 2 -7.49 11.45 -11.87
C ALA A 2 -8.25 10.17 -12.28
N ASN A 3 -8.66 9.33 -11.33
CA ASN A 3 -9.37 8.07 -11.66
C ASN A 3 -10.72 8.29 -12.35
N LYS A 4 -11.39 9.42 -12.08
CA LYS A 4 -12.61 9.80 -12.81
C LYS A 4 -12.30 10.16 -14.26
N LEU A 5 -11.18 10.84 -14.50
CA LEU A 5 -10.71 11.17 -15.85
C LEU A 5 -10.32 9.91 -16.62
N LEU A 6 -9.53 9.00 -16.03
CA LEU A 6 -9.17 7.72 -16.65
C LEU A 6 -10.41 6.97 -17.14
N LYS A 7 -11.44 6.86 -16.28
CA LYS A 7 -12.70 6.21 -16.65
C LYS A 7 -13.43 6.94 -17.79
N LYS A 8 -13.46 8.27 -17.77
CA LYS A 8 -14.12 9.09 -18.82
C LYS A 8 -13.45 8.90 -20.19
N GLU A 9 -12.13 8.80 -20.22
CA GLU A 9 -11.33 8.69 -21.45
C GLU A 9 -11.19 7.25 -21.96
N GLY A 10 -11.93 6.28 -21.39
CA GLY A 10 -11.93 4.88 -21.81
C GLY A 10 -10.88 3.98 -21.14
N TYR A 11 -10.08 4.52 -20.21
CA TYR A 11 -9.07 3.79 -19.45
C TYR A 11 -9.59 3.32 -18.08
N GLY A 12 -10.85 2.88 -18.01
CA GLY A 12 -11.47 2.45 -16.76
C GLY A 12 -10.80 1.24 -16.10
N GLU A 13 -10.03 0.48 -16.88
CA GLU A 13 -9.22 -0.66 -16.42
C GLU A 13 -7.91 -0.22 -15.75
N LEU A 14 -7.61 1.07 -15.70
CA LEU A 14 -6.43 1.60 -15.01
C LEU A 14 -6.84 2.45 -13.80
N VAL A 15 -6.03 2.38 -12.76
CA VAL A 15 -6.16 3.20 -11.56
C VAL A 15 -4.83 3.87 -11.25
N LEU A 16 -4.88 5.18 -11.01
CA LEU A 16 -3.79 5.93 -10.42
C LEU A 16 -3.88 5.80 -8.91
N VAL A 17 -2.87 5.18 -8.31
CA VAL A 17 -2.73 4.95 -6.88
C VAL A 17 -1.68 5.90 -6.33
N ASP A 18 -2.03 6.62 -5.28
CA ASP A 18 -1.08 7.40 -4.50
C ASP A 18 -0.26 6.45 -3.62
N ASN A 19 1.00 6.22 -3.99
CA ASN A 19 1.92 5.37 -3.25
C ASN A 19 2.64 6.15 -2.13
N GLY A 20 2.35 7.45 -2.01
CA GLY A 20 2.90 8.31 -0.99
C GLY A 20 4.33 8.78 -1.27
N LEU A 21 4.95 9.26 -0.21
CA LEU A 21 6.25 9.90 -0.26
C LEU A 21 7.35 8.88 -0.04
N SER A 22 8.42 8.99 -0.81
CA SER A 22 9.60 8.15 -0.70
C SER A 22 10.83 9.01 -0.46
N SER A 23 11.70 8.52 0.42
CA SER A 23 13.05 9.02 0.65
C SER A 23 14.08 8.38 -0.30
N LEU A 24 13.61 7.79 -1.40
CA LEU A 24 14.39 6.93 -2.30
C LEU A 24 15.81 7.45 -2.55
N VAL A 25 16.73 6.53 -2.27
CA VAL A 25 18.19 6.53 -2.27
C VAL A 25 18.80 7.34 -3.42
N LYS A 26 19.79 8.19 -3.11
CA LYS A 26 20.70 8.93 -4.02
C LYS A 26 20.25 8.89 -5.49
N SER A 27 19.29 9.73 -5.85
CA SER A 27 19.12 10.08 -7.25
C SER A 27 20.11 11.21 -7.56
N ASP A 28 20.68 11.24 -8.76
CA ASP A 28 21.47 12.39 -9.23
C ASP A 28 20.62 13.67 -9.42
N LEU A 29 19.32 13.58 -9.15
CA LEU A 29 18.39 14.70 -9.13
C LEU A 29 18.46 15.38 -7.76
N ASP A 30 18.60 16.70 -7.75
CA ASP A 30 18.51 17.54 -6.56
C ASP A 30 17.05 17.65 -6.08
N ILE A 31 16.51 16.54 -5.59
CA ILE A 31 15.14 16.41 -5.14
C ILE A 31 15.14 15.96 -3.68
N LYS A 32 14.62 16.81 -2.80
CA LYS A 32 14.56 16.53 -1.35
C LYS A 32 13.49 15.50 -0.98
N LYS A 33 12.44 15.34 -1.80
CA LYS A 33 11.32 14.45 -1.52
C LYS A 33 10.61 14.01 -2.80
N LEU A 34 10.41 12.71 -2.97
CA LEU A 34 9.69 12.13 -4.10
C LEU A 34 8.27 11.75 -3.66
N HIS A 35 7.27 12.13 -4.45
CA HIS A 35 5.90 11.64 -4.30
C HIS A 35 5.58 10.72 -5.47
N ILE A 36 5.32 9.44 -5.18
CA ILE A 36 5.16 8.40 -6.19
C ILE A 36 3.69 8.13 -6.42
N TYR A 37 3.29 8.14 -7.69
CA TYR A 37 1.98 7.69 -8.15
C TYR A 37 2.17 6.51 -9.09
N ASN A 38 1.49 5.40 -8.79
CA ASN A 38 1.54 4.20 -9.62
C ASN A 38 0.29 4.14 -10.50
N LEU A 39 0.48 3.96 -11.80
CA LEU A 39 -0.61 3.63 -12.73
C LEU A 39 -0.66 2.11 -12.88
N THR A 40 -1.71 1.47 -12.40
CA THR A 40 -1.82 0.01 -12.35
C THR A 40 -3.14 -0.48 -12.93
N PRO A 41 -3.25 -1.77 -13.29
CA PRO A 41 -4.54 -2.37 -13.62
C PRO A 41 -5.51 -2.28 -12.44
N SER A 42 -6.78 -2.06 -12.77
CA SER A 42 -7.85 -1.94 -11.80
C SER A 42 -7.97 -3.23 -10.98
N GLY A 43 -8.18 -3.06 -9.67
CA GLY A 43 -8.31 -4.19 -8.76
C GLY A 43 -7.01 -4.94 -8.48
N VAL A 44 -5.83 -4.49 -8.91
CA VAL A 44 -4.55 -5.07 -8.45
C VAL A 44 -4.11 -4.36 -7.17
N ASP A 45 -3.83 -5.11 -6.12
CA ASP A 45 -3.25 -4.64 -4.88
C ASP A 45 -2.36 -5.71 -4.23
N LYS A 46 -1.64 -5.30 -3.17
CA LYS A 46 -0.71 -6.18 -2.45
C LYS A 46 -1.41 -7.33 -1.74
N SER A 47 -2.64 -7.14 -1.25
CA SER A 47 -3.37 -8.19 -0.54
C SER A 47 -3.73 -9.34 -1.47
N LYS A 48 -4.15 -9.08 -2.72
CA LYS A 48 -4.36 -10.14 -3.71
C LYS A 48 -3.09 -10.93 -4.01
N GLY A 49 -1.95 -10.25 -4.10
CA GLY A 49 -0.66 -10.91 -4.26
C GLY A 49 -0.32 -11.85 -3.09
N ILE A 50 -0.50 -11.38 -1.86
CA ILE A 50 -0.29 -12.18 -0.64
C ILE A 50 -1.25 -13.37 -0.61
N LYS A 51 -2.52 -13.16 -0.93
CA LYS A 51 -3.51 -14.24 -0.97
C LYS A 51 -3.10 -15.34 -1.95
N LEU A 52 -2.72 -14.98 -3.17
CA LEU A 52 -2.25 -15.93 -4.16
C LEU A 52 -0.97 -16.65 -3.72
N ASP A 53 0.00 -15.93 -3.15
CA ASP A 53 1.25 -16.54 -2.65
C ASP A 53 0.98 -17.52 -1.51
N LYS A 54 0.06 -17.20 -0.59
CA LYS A 54 -0.40 -18.12 0.46
C LYS A 54 -1.02 -19.39 -0.11
N GLU A 55 -1.89 -19.26 -1.12
CA GLU A 55 -2.52 -20.40 -1.80
C GLU A 55 -1.48 -21.31 -2.46
N ILE A 56 -0.53 -20.73 -3.20
CA ILE A 56 0.56 -21.46 -3.87
C ILE A 56 1.45 -22.20 -2.86
N ARG A 57 1.74 -21.58 -1.72
CA ARG A 57 2.66 -22.12 -0.70
C ARG A 57 1.97 -22.92 0.40
N ASN A 58 0.64 -23.03 0.36
CA ASN A 58 -0.18 -23.64 1.40
C ASN A 58 0.06 -23.01 2.81
N PHE A 59 0.16 -21.69 2.87
CA PHE A 59 0.23 -20.94 4.12
C PHE A 59 -1.14 -20.44 4.56
N ASN A 60 -1.39 -20.46 5.87
CA ASN A 60 -2.52 -19.76 6.45
C ASN A 60 -2.06 -18.38 6.97
N THR A 61 -3.03 -17.47 7.14
CA THR A 61 -2.81 -16.12 7.69
C THR A 61 -2.03 -16.15 9.00
N GLY A 62 -2.25 -17.16 9.85
CA GLY A 62 -1.59 -17.34 11.14
C GLY A 62 -0.06 -17.50 11.08
N ASN A 63 0.48 -17.85 9.92
CA ASN A 63 1.91 -18.02 9.67
C ASN A 63 2.54 -16.85 8.91
N CYS A 64 1.81 -15.76 8.69
CA CYS A 64 2.26 -14.64 7.89
C CYS A 64 2.38 -13.37 8.73
N ILE A 65 3.45 -12.61 8.48
CA ILE A 65 3.62 -11.23 8.95
C ILE A 65 3.89 -10.34 7.73
N ALA A 66 3.48 -9.08 7.81
CA ALA A 66 3.84 -8.09 6.80
C ALA A 66 4.35 -6.81 7.47
N LEU A 67 5.21 -6.11 6.74
CA LEU A 67 5.79 -4.83 7.13
C LEU A 67 5.50 -3.83 6.02
N GLY A 68 5.13 -2.60 6.38
CA GLY A 68 4.90 -1.56 5.39
C GLY A 68 4.95 -0.17 6.00
N ASP A 69 5.03 0.83 5.15
CA ASP A 69 5.24 2.22 5.55
C ASP A 69 4.29 3.21 4.84
N SER A 70 3.30 2.69 4.12
CA SER A 70 2.32 3.48 3.39
C SER A 70 0.88 3.08 3.72
N LEU A 71 -0.08 3.94 3.33
CA LEU A 71 -1.50 3.59 3.38
C LEU A 71 -1.84 2.41 2.47
N GLU A 72 -1.16 2.26 1.33
CA GLU A 72 -1.38 1.16 0.40
C GLU A 72 -0.98 -0.19 1.04
N ASP A 73 0.11 -0.20 1.83
CA ASP A 73 0.56 -1.37 2.57
C ASP A 73 -0.44 -1.84 3.62
N LEU A 74 -1.25 -0.93 4.17
CA LEU A 74 -2.22 -1.26 5.21
C LEU A 74 -3.23 -2.33 4.75
N LYS A 75 -3.48 -2.44 3.43
CA LYS A 75 -4.33 -3.51 2.87
C LYS A 75 -3.76 -4.91 3.11
N MET A 76 -2.44 -5.04 3.28
CA MET A 76 -1.79 -6.32 3.58
C MET A 76 -2.23 -6.88 4.94
N ALA A 77 -2.66 -6.02 5.87
CA ALA A 77 -3.13 -6.42 7.20
C ALA A 77 -4.28 -7.43 7.16
N GLY A 78 -5.14 -7.38 6.13
CA GLY A 78 -6.23 -8.34 5.94
C GLY A 78 -5.77 -9.76 5.58
N GLU A 79 -4.51 -9.95 5.21
CA GLU A 79 -3.98 -11.22 4.71
C GLU A 79 -2.91 -11.84 5.61
N VAL A 80 -2.54 -11.19 6.72
CA VAL A 80 -1.47 -11.63 7.64
C VAL A 80 -1.93 -11.66 9.10
N LYS A 81 -1.22 -12.39 9.97
CA LYS A 81 -1.52 -12.42 11.41
C LYS A 81 -1.14 -11.12 12.09
N TYR A 82 0.02 -10.57 11.74
CA TYR A 82 0.55 -9.34 12.31
C TYR A 82 1.06 -8.42 11.21
N PHE A 83 0.62 -7.17 11.22
CA PHE A 83 1.12 -6.14 10.33
C PHE A 83 1.88 -5.08 11.13
N PHE A 84 3.14 -4.82 10.75
CA PHE A 84 3.96 -3.79 11.37
C PHE A 84 4.02 -2.57 10.47
N LEU A 85 3.41 -1.47 10.93
CA LEU A 85 3.47 -0.17 10.27
C LEU A 85 4.70 0.59 10.77
N MET A 86 5.61 0.88 9.86
CA MET A 86 6.85 1.58 10.17
C MET A 86 6.56 3.03 10.59
N ARG A 87 7.30 3.56 11.58
CA ARG A 87 7.09 4.92 12.13
C ARG A 87 7.13 6.03 11.10
N ASN A 88 7.94 5.89 10.05
CA ASN A 88 8.02 6.87 8.96
C ASN A 88 6.66 7.04 8.24
N ALA A 89 5.79 6.04 8.26
CA ALA A 89 4.42 6.16 7.77
C ALA A 89 3.64 7.28 8.50
N LEU A 90 3.88 7.45 9.80
CA LEU A 90 3.23 8.47 10.61
C LEU A 90 3.76 9.89 10.35
N GLU A 91 4.71 10.10 9.46
CA GLU A 91 5.01 11.45 8.96
C GLU A 91 3.84 12.01 8.12
N HIS A 92 2.92 11.14 7.69
CA HIS A 92 1.75 11.46 6.85
C HIS A 92 0.42 11.11 7.55
N LYS A 93 0.32 11.52 8.83
CA LYS A 93 -0.70 11.11 9.83
C LYS A 93 -2.14 11.10 9.34
N GLU A 94 -2.57 12.12 8.60
CA GLU A 94 -4.01 12.34 8.34
C GLU A 94 -4.65 11.21 7.53
N MET A 95 -3.95 10.64 6.55
CA MET A 95 -4.52 9.59 5.69
C MET A 95 -4.43 8.19 6.31
N ILE A 96 -3.40 7.93 7.12
CA ILE A 96 -3.15 6.62 7.71
C ILE A 96 -4.06 6.36 8.92
N LEU A 97 -4.29 7.38 9.77
CA LEU A 97 -5.10 7.23 10.97
C LEU A 97 -6.53 6.75 10.67
N GLY A 98 -7.14 7.24 9.58
CA GLY A 98 -8.47 6.79 9.15
C GLY A 98 -8.52 5.34 8.67
N GLY A 99 -7.39 4.79 8.22
CA GLY A 99 -7.27 3.41 7.78
C GLY A 99 -7.04 2.41 8.92
N LEU A 100 -6.34 2.83 9.99
CA LEU A 100 -5.93 1.95 11.08
C LEU A 100 -7.12 1.26 11.77
N ASN A 101 -8.24 1.96 11.94
CA ASN A 101 -9.45 1.44 12.59
C ASN A 101 -10.11 0.28 11.82
N LYS A 102 -9.64 -0.07 10.63
CA LYS A 102 -10.16 -1.19 9.84
C LYS A 102 -9.55 -2.53 10.24
N TYR A 103 -8.46 -2.54 11.02
CA TYR A 103 -7.67 -3.72 11.28
C TYR A 103 -7.21 -3.77 12.74
N ASP A 104 -7.49 -4.88 13.42
CA ASP A 104 -7.14 -5.07 14.84
C ASP A 104 -5.73 -5.65 15.04
N ASN A 105 -5.00 -5.92 13.95
CA ASN A 105 -3.71 -6.61 13.93
C ASN A 105 -2.54 -5.72 13.46
N VAL A 106 -2.68 -4.40 13.60
CA VAL A 106 -1.68 -3.41 13.17
C VAL A 106 -0.88 -2.91 14.37
N TYR A 107 0.44 -2.96 14.25
CA TYR A 107 1.41 -2.54 15.27
C TYR A 107 2.30 -1.45 14.70
N VAL A 108 2.30 -0.27 15.30
CA VAL A 108 3.20 0.82 14.90
C VAL A 108 4.56 0.60 15.58
N THR A 109 5.64 0.58 14.78
CA THR A 109 7.01 0.39 15.27
C THR A 109 7.87 1.61 15.00
#